data_AF-A0AAD7R1Y9-F1
#
_entry.id   AF-A0AAD7R1Y9-F1
#
_cell.length_a   1.000
_cell.length_b   1.000
_cell.length_c   1.000
_cell.angle_alpha   90.00
_cell.angle_beta   90.00
_cell.angle_gamma   90.00
#
_symmetry.space_group_name_H-M   'P 1'
#
loop_
_entity.id
_entity.type
_entity.pdbx_description
1 polymer ?
#
loop_
_entity_poly.entity_id
_entity_poly.type
_entity_poly.pdbx_seq_one_letter_code
_entity_poly.pdbx_strand_id
1 'polypeptide(L)'
;MDGASRDANANEEASQSNDNREILAAINSLKAEFTTRHDEVLTAIHEIKKDLSSFAGRLDTAENRIGKTEDIVAVMEDRLGKMQKVVTTLTDKCDDLENRSRRSNLRVVGLPEQAEGKDAESFLEKWIPEVLGLEHFSTPLIIGELTELVSPGLTSRQLLDLDH
;
A
#
# COMPACT_ATOMS: atom_id res chain seq x y z
N MET A 1 -98.35 13.28 42.26
CA MET A 1 -97.54 13.19 41.04
C MET A 1 -96.05 13.50 41.28
N ASP A 2 -95.63 13.89 42.49
CA ASP A 2 -94.23 14.26 42.79
C ASP A 2 -93.21 13.10 42.90
N GLY A 3 -93.63 11.87 43.15
CA GLY A 3 -92.71 10.73 43.34
C GLY A 3 -91.93 10.34 42.07
N ALA A 4 -92.62 10.26 40.93
CA ALA A 4 -92.00 9.82 39.67
C ALA A 4 -90.96 10.81 39.11
N SER A 5 -91.13 12.11 39.37
CA SER A 5 -90.18 13.13 38.94
C SER A 5 -88.90 13.14 39.78
N ARG A 6 -88.99 12.70 41.04
CA ARG A 6 -87.85 12.61 41.97
C ARG A 6 -86.98 11.39 41.68
N ASP A 7 -87.61 10.27 41.31
CA ASP A 7 -86.92 9.03 40.95
C ASP A 7 -86.21 9.14 39.59
N ALA A 8 -86.79 9.86 38.63
CA ALA A 8 -86.13 10.13 37.34
C ALA A 8 -84.87 11.01 37.51
N ASN A 9 -84.95 12.06 38.33
CA ASN A 9 -83.82 12.96 38.59
C ASN A 9 -82.68 12.24 39.33
N ALA A 10 -83.00 11.37 40.30
CA ALA A 10 -81.99 10.56 41.00
C ALA A 10 -81.28 9.55 40.08
N ASN A 11 -82.00 9.01 39.09
CA ASN A 11 -81.43 8.07 38.13
C ASN A 11 -80.51 8.76 37.11
N GLU A 12 -80.84 9.98 36.67
CA GLU A 12 -79.96 10.80 35.82
C GLU A 12 -78.69 11.24 36.56
N GLU A 13 -78.79 11.67 37.82
CA GLU A 13 -77.64 12.02 38.67
C GLU A 13 -76.72 10.81 38.91
N ALA A 14 -77.29 9.62 39.11
CA ALA A 14 -76.53 8.38 39.27
C ALA A 14 -75.83 7.95 37.96
N SER A 15 -76.49 8.09 36.81
CA SER A 15 -75.90 7.80 35.50
C SER A 15 -74.73 8.75 35.21
N GLN A 16 -74.93 10.05 35.41
CA GLN A 16 -73.89 11.06 35.16
C GLN A 16 -72.70 10.92 36.13
N SER A 17 -72.95 10.50 37.37
CA SER A 17 -71.91 10.14 38.33
C SER A 17 -71.07 8.93 37.86
N ASN A 18 -71.71 7.92 37.25
CA ASN A 18 -70.99 6.78 36.70
C ASN A 18 -70.16 7.16 35.46
N ASP A 19 -70.70 7.97 34.55
CA ASP A 19 -69.96 8.47 33.37
C ASP A 19 -68.71 9.26 33.78
N ASN A 20 -68.84 10.14 34.80
CA ASN A 20 -67.70 10.88 35.34
C ASN A 20 -66.63 9.95 35.95
N ARG A 21 -67.04 8.84 36.56
CA ARG A 21 -66.14 7.84 37.13
C ARG A 21 -65.39 7.07 36.04
N GLU A 22 -66.06 6.74 34.94
CA GLU A 22 -65.46 6.09 33.77
C GLU A 22 -64.47 7.02 33.06
N ILE A 23 -64.81 8.30 32.90
CA ILE A 23 -63.89 9.31 32.35
C ILE A 23 -62.65 9.45 33.23
N LEU A 24 -62.81 9.53 34.56
CA LEU A 24 -61.69 9.63 35.49
C LEU A 24 -60.79 8.37 35.40
N ALA A 25 -61.38 7.19 35.26
CA ALA A 25 -60.63 5.95 35.08
C ALA A 25 -59.83 5.96 33.77
N ALA A 26 -60.44 6.39 32.66
CA ALA A 26 -59.76 6.52 31.37
C ALA A 26 -58.60 7.53 31.41
N ILE A 27 -58.78 8.68 32.07
CA ILE A 27 -57.73 9.69 32.26
C ILE A 27 -56.55 9.10 33.05
N ASN A 28 -56.83 8.38 34.13
CA ASN A 28 -55.79 7.74 34.93
C ASN A 28 -55.07 6.64 34.17
N SER A 29 -55.80 5.85 33.36
CA SER A 29 -55.21 4.85 32.47
C SER A 29 -54.28 5.49 31.44
N LEU A 30 -54.75 6.52 30.74
CA LEU A 30 -53.94 7.25 29.76
C LEU A 30 -52.70 7.90 30.40
N LYS A 31 -52.84 8.46 31.60
CA LYS A 31 -51.72 9.02 32.37
C LYS A 31 -50.68 7.96 32.70
N ALA A 32 -51.12 6.77 33.11
CA ALA A 32 -50.23 5.65 33.39
C ALA A 32 -49.49 5.20 32.13
N GLU A 33 -50.22 4.96 31.03
CA GLU A 33 -49.65 4.58 29.74
C GLU A 33 -48.66 5.63 29.20
N PHE A 34 -49.01 6.92 29.31
CA PHE A 34 -48.14 8.01 28.90
C PHE A 34 -46.86 8.05 29.73
N THR A 35 -46.96 7.89 31.05
CA THR A 35 -45.80 7.85 31.94
C THR A 35 -44.89 6.67 31.57
N THR A 36 -45.45 5.49 31.37
CA THR A 36 -44.69 4.31 30.92
C THR A 36 -43.97 4.55 29.61
N ARG A 37 -44.67 5.03 28.56
CA ARG A 37 -44.04 5.32 27.25
C ARG A 37 -42.98 6.40 27.34
N HIS A 38 -43.20 7.41 28.18
CA HIS A 38 -42.23 8.47 28.42
C HIS A 38 -40.95 7.91 29.05
N ASP A 39 -41.07 7.02 30.04
CA ASP A 39 -39.94 6.37 30.69
C ASP A 39 -39.18 5.42 29.73
N GLU A 40 -39.91 4.71 28.87
CA GLU A 40 -39.31 3.88 27.80
C GLU A 40 -38.50 4.74 26.82
N VAL A 41 -39.04 5.88 26.37
CA VAL A 41 -38.32 6.82 25.48
C VAL A 41 -37.09 7.39 26.16
N LEU A 42 -37.18 7.80 27.42
CA LEU A 42 -36.03 8.29 28.18
C LEU A 42 -34.94 7.22 28.31
N THR A 43 -35.33 5.97 28.53
CA THR A 43 -34.40 4.85 28.61
C THR A 43 -33.68 4.65 27.29
N ALA A 44 -34.41 4.61 26.17
CA ALA A 44 -33.83 4.48 24.83
C ALA A 44 -32.86 5.64 24.50
N ILE A 45 -33.20 6.87 24.89
CA ILE A 45 -32.30 8.04 24.71
C ILE A 45 -31.01 7.87 25.51
N HIS A 46 -31.09 7.38 26.75
CA HIS A 46 -29.89 7.14 27.57
C HIS A 46 -29.00 6.05 26.97
N GLU A 47 -29.59 4.98 26.43
CA GLU A 47 -28.85 3.91 25.74
C GLU A 47 -28.15 4.45 24.49
N ILE A 48 -28.86 5.20 23.64
CA ILE A 48 -28.27 5.83 22.45
C ILE A 48 -27.12 6.76 22.83
N LYS A 49 -27.26 7.56 23.90
CA LYS A 49 -26.20 8.46 24.37
C LYS A 49 -24.97 7.68 24.84
N LYS A 50 -25.18 6.56 25.52
CA LYS A 50 -24.10 5.66 25.96
C LYS A 50 -23.37 5.06 24.75
N ASP A 51 -24.10 4.55 23.77
CA ASP A 51 -23.53 3.98 22.56
C ASP A 51 -22.76 5.02 21.75
N LEU A 52 -23.31 6.22 21.59
CA LEU A 52 -22.63 7.33 20.93
C LEU A 52 -21.32 7.70 21.63
N SER A 53 -21.30 7.70 22.96
CA SER A 53 -20.08 7.97 23.74
C SER A 53 -19.04 6.86 23.55
N SER A 54 -19.48 5.60 23.48
CA SER A 54 -18.60 4.47 23.16
C SER A 54 -18.03 4.58 21.74
N PHE A 55 -18.86 4.93 20.75
CA PHE A 55 -18.41 5.13 19.38
C PHE A 55 -17.43 6.29 19.26
N ALA A 56 -17.67 7.41 19.94
CA ALA A 56 -16.73 8.54 19.95
C ALA A 56 -15.35 8.12 20.48
N GLY A 57 -15.28 7.35 21.57
CA GLY A 57 -14.01 6.85 22.10
C GLY A 57 -13.30 5.86 21.16
N ARG A 58 -14.07 4.99 20.49
CA ARG A 58 -13.53 4.07 19.47
C ARG A 58 -13.02 4.82 18.25
N LEU A 59 -13.69 5.90 17.85
CA LEU A 59 -13.30 6.74 16.72
C LEU A 59 -11.99 7.48 17.03
N ASP A 60 -11.89 8.12 18.21
CA ASP A 60 -10.65 8.77 18.66
C ASP A 60 -9.47 7.78 18.70
N THR A 61 -9.70 6.56 19.18
CA THR A 61 -8.67 5.51 19.16
C THR A 61 -8.27 5.12 17.73
N ALA A 62 -9.24 5.04 16.81
CA ALA A 62 -8.97 4.70 15.41
C ALA A 62 -8.20 5.82 14.70
N GLU A 63 -8.62 7.08 14.87
CA GLU A 63 -7.95 8.27 14.33
C GLU A 63 -6.50 8.35 14.82
N ASN A 64 -6.26 8.17 16.12
CA ASN A 64 -4.91 8.14 16.69
C ASN A 64 -4.04 7.01 16.12
N ARG A 65 -4.62 5.83 15.87
CA ARG A 65 -3.88 4.71 15.27
C ARG A 65 -3.55 4.97 13.81
N ILE A 66 -4.51 5.53 13.05
CA ILE A 66 -4.33 5.89 11.64
C ILE A 66 -3.22 6.93 11.53
N GLY A 67 -3.27 8.01 12.32
CA GLY A 67 -2.23 9.05 12.30
C GLY A 67 -0.83 8.48 12.58
N LYS A 68 -0.69 7.61 13.59
CA LYS A 68 0.59 6.92 13.86
C LYS A 68 1.06 6.05 12.70
N THR A 69 0.13 5.37 12.02
CA THR A 69 0.47 4.56 10.85
C THR A 69 0.90 5.43 9.68
N GLU A 70 0.21 6.54 9.42
CA GLU A 70 0.57 7.52 8.39
C GLU A 70 1.98 8.08 8.62
N ASP A 71 2.30 8.47 9.86
CA ASP A 71 3.65 8.94 10.24
C ASP A 71 4.73 7.87 9.96
N ILE A 72 4.46 6.62 10.33
CA ILE A 72 5.39 5.50 10.08
C ILE A 72 5.58 5.28 8.58
N VAL A 73 4.50 5.31 7.80
CA VAL A 73 4.56 5.14 6.33
C VAL A 73 5.40 6.25 5.71
N ALA A 74 5.19 7.51 6.09
CA ALA A 74 5.98 8.64 5.60
C ALA A 74 7.49 8.48 5.89
N VAL A 75 7.84 8.02 7.10
CA VAL A 75 9.23 7.72 7.46
C VAL A 75 9.78 6.54 6.65
N MET A 76 8.98 5.51 6.39
CA MET A 76 9.40 4.37 5.57
C MET A 76 9.64 4.77 4.11
N GLU A 77 8.77 5.60 3.53
CA GLU A 77 8.91 6.10 2.17
C GLU A 77 10.19 6.94 2.00
N ASP A 78 10.50 7.83 2.94
CA ASP A 78 11.76 8.59 2.94
C ASP A 78 12.99 7.67 3.02
N ARG A 79 12.95 6.66 3.89
CA ARG A 79 14.03 5.67 4.02
C ARG A 79 14.21 4.84 2.75
N LEU A 80 13.10 4.41 2.12
CA LEU A 80 13.13 3.69 0.85
C LEU A 80 13.72 4.56 -0.27
N GLY A 81 13.31 5.82 -0.37
CA GLY A 81 13.87 6.76 -1.34
C GLY A 81 15.37 6.99 -1.15
N LYS A 82 15.84 7.10 0.09
CA LYS A 82 17.28 7.16 0.41
C LYS A 82 18.01 5.88 0.01
N MET A 83 17.44 4.72 0.34
CA MET A 83 18.03 3.43 0.00
C MET A 83 18.12 3.23 -1.52
N GLN A 84 17.07 3.59 -2.26
CA GLN A 84 17.06 3.51 -3.72
C GLN A 84 18.19 4.34 -4.34
N LYS A 85 18.40 5.57 -3.87
CA LYS A 85 19.51 6.43 -4.33
C LYS A 85 20.88 5.80 -4.06
N VAL A 86 21.05 5.18 -2.88
CA VAL A 86 22.30 4.48 -2.54
C VAL A 86 22.51 3.28 -3.45
N VAL A 87 21.48 2.47 -3.69
CA VAL A 87 21.55 1.33 -4.60
C VAL A 87 21.94 1.80 -6.01
N THR A 88 21.26 2.79 -6.59
CA THR A 88 21.63 3.33 -7.91
C THR A 88 23.08 3.81 -7.93
N THR A 89 23.50 4.58 -6.93
CA THR A 89 24.89 5.08 -6.86
C THR A 89 25.92 3.95 -6.78
N LEU A 90 25.59 2.85 -6.08
CA LEU A 90 26.47 1.70 -5.97
C LEU A 90 26.50 0.89 -7.26
N THR A 91 25.36 0.71 -7.92
CA THR A 91 25.25 0.09 -9.24
C THR A 91 26.12 0.84 -10.25
N ASP A 92 25.95 2.16 -10.37
CA ASP A 92 26.74 2.99 -11.30
C ASP A 92 28.26 2.86 -11.04
N LYS A 93 28.66 2.77 -9.77
CA LYS A 93 30.06 2.59 -9.38
C LYS A 93 30.58 1.19 -9.70
N CYS A 94 29.78 0.15 -9.52
CA CYS A 94 30.14 -1.21 -9.91
C CYS A 94 30.35 -1.28 -11.42
N ASP A 95 29.45 -0.68 -12.21
CA ASP A 95 29.54 -0.65 -13.66
C ASP A 95 30.77 0.12 -14.14
N ASP A 96 31.09 1.27 -13.53
CA ASP A 96 32.33 2.02 -13.83
C ASP A 96 33.57 1.19 -13.51
N LEU A 97 33.60 0.49 -12.37
CA LEU A 97 34.71 -0.37 -12.00
C LEU A 97 34.87 -1.57 -12.94
N GLU A 98 33.77 -2.21 -13.34
CA GLU A 98 33.79 -3.32 -14.30
C GLU A 98 34.30 -2.86 -15.67
N ASN A 99 33.77 -1.73 -16.16
CA ASN A 99 34.21 -1.11 -17.40
C ASN A 99 35.68 -0.71 -17.37
N ARG A 100 36.15 -0.12 -16.25
CA ARG A 100 37.55 0.26 -16.08
C ARG A 100 38.47 -0.95 -15.99
N SER A 101 38.04 -2.01 -15.34
CA SER A 101 38.76 -3.28 -15.24
C SER A 101 38.94 -3.92 -16.62
N ARG A 102 37.90 -3.89 -17.44
CA ARG A 102 37.92 -4.46 -18.80
C ARG A 102 38.39 -3.49 -19.89
N ARG A 103 38.78 -2.26 -19.53
CA ARG A 103 39.12 -1.21 -20.50
C ARG A 103 40.25 -1.59 -21.45
N SER A 104 41.16 -2.45 -20.99
CA SER A 104 42.28 -2.95 -21.80
C SER A 104 42.00 -4.30 -22.46
N ASN A 105 40.79 -4.85 -22.29
CA ASN A 105 40.43 -6.14 -22.87
C ASN A 105 39.99 -5.93 -24.32
N LEU A 106 40.65 -6.62 -25.24
CA LEU A 106 40.29 -6.64 -26.65
C LEU A 106 39.57 -7.95 -26.97
N ARG A 107 38.42 -7.87 -27.67
CA ARG A 107 37.70 -9.05 -28.15
C ARG A 107 37.79 -9.12 -29.67
N VAL A 108 38.56 -10.09 -30.17
CA VAL A 108 38.70 -10.36 -31.60
C VAL A 108 37.66 -11.39 -32.01
N VAL A 109 36.86 -11.09 -33.05
CA VAL A 109 35.80 -11.97 -33.57
C VAL A 109 36.00 -12.23 -35.06
N GLY A 110 35.61 -13.42 -35.53
CA GLY A 110 35.71 -13.78 -36.95
C GLY A 110 37.08 -14.26 -37.42
N LEU A 111 38.02 -14.53 -36.49
CA LEU A 111 39.23 -15.27 -36.81
C LEU A 111 38.87 -16.74 -37.13
N PRO A 112 39.38 -17.31 -38.24
CA PRO A 112 39.23 -18.74 -38.50
C PRO A 112 39.83 -19.57 -37.37
N GLU A 113 39.18 -20.68 -36.99
CA GLU A 113 39.72 -21.60 -35.99
C GLU A 113 41.14 -22.04 -36.38
N GLN A 114 42.06 -22.06 -35.41
CA GLN A 114 43.47 -22.43 -35.56
C GLN A 114 44.33 -21.48 -36.42
N ALA A 115 43.84 -20.29 -36.79
CA ALA A 115 44.65 -19.29 -37.52
C ALA A 115 45.93 -18.88 -36.77
N GLU A 116 45.87 -18.92 -35.45
CA GLU A 116 46.96 -18.65 -34.51
C GLU A 116 48.05 -19.74 -34.45
N GLY A 117 47.76 -20.96 -34.90
CA GLY A 117 48.71 -22.07 -34.86
C GLY A 117 48.98 -22.59 -33.44
N LYS A 118 50.26 -22.70 -33.06
CA LYS A 118 50.69 -23.26 -31.76
C LYS A 118 50.88 -22.21 -30.67
N ASP A 119 50.98 -20.93 -31.06
CA ASP A 119 51.28 -19.83 -30.16
C ASP A 119 50.48 -18.59 -30.57
N ALA A 120 49.34 -18.44 -29.89
CA ALA A 120 48.38 -17.38 -30.17
C ALA A 120 48.86 -16.00 -29.70
N GLU A 121 49.71 -15.94 -28.69
CA GLU A 121 50.27 -14.68 -28.18
C GLU A 121 51.18 -14.04 -29.22
N SER A 122 52.18 -14.79 -29.71
CA SER A 122 53.09 -14.35 -30.77
C SER A 122 52.37 -13.99 -32.08
N PHE A 123 51.27 -14.69 -32.40
CA PHE A 123 50.45 -14.39 -33.56
C PHE A 123 49.79 -13.01 -33.40
N LEU A 124 49.10 -12.78 -32.28
CA LEU A 124 48.38 -11.53 -32.03
C LEU A 124 49.31 -10.32 -31.87
N GLU A 125 50.49 -10.49 -31.27
CA GLU A 125 51.51 -9.43 -31.16
C GLU A 125 51.95 -8.88 -32.51
N LYS A 126 51.93 -9.70 -33.57
CA LYS A 126 52.27 -9.28 -34.95
C LYS A 126 51.05 -8.84 -35.73
N TRP A 127 49.98 -9.62 -35.64
CA TRP A 127 48.77 -9.42 -36.42
C TRP A 127 48.05 -8.11 -36.05
N ILE A 128 47.96 -7.77 -34.76
CA ILE A 128 47.26 -6.55 -34.32
C ILE A 128 47.92 -5.28 -34.89
N PRO A 129 49.25 -5.08 -34.75
CA PRO A 129 49.91 -3.93 -35.37
C PRO A 129 49.87 -3.90 -36.91
N GLU A 130 49.92 -5.06 -37.56
CA GLU A 130 49.79 -5.15 -39.02
C GLU A 130 48.43 -4.68 -39.53
N VAL A 131 47.34 -5.04 -38.83
CA VAL A 131 45.97 -4.66 -39.23
C VAL A 131 45.63 -3.22 -38.85
N LEU A 132 46.06 -2.77 -37.67
CA LEU A 132 45.72 -1.43 -37.17
C LEU A 132 46.68 -0.33 -37.65
N GLY A 133 47.84 -0.70 -38.19
CA GLY A 133 48.87 0.22 -38.68
C GLY A 133 50.01 0.38 -37.68
N LEU A 134 51.22 0.00 -38.12
CA LEU A 134 52.44 -0.01 -37.31
C LEU A 134 52.79 1.37 -36.71
N GLU A 135 52.43 2.46 -37.41
CA GLU A 135 52.63 3.83 -36.95
C GLU A 135 51.92 4.19 -35.64
N HIS A 136 50.90 3.43 -35.25
CA HIS A 136 50.15 3.65 -34.00
C HIS A 136 50.78 2.99 -32.78
N PHE A 137 51.85 2.21 -32.95
CA PHE A 137 52.50 1.45 -31.89
C PHE A 137 53.93 1.96 -31.67
N SER A 138 54.10 2.88 -30.72
CA SER A 138 55.43 3.40 -30.34
C SER A 138 56.24 2.42 -29.48
N THR A 139 55.60 1.39 -28.95
CA THR A 139 56.22 0.29 -28.19
C THR A 139 55.66 -1.05 -28.66
N PRO A 140 56.42 -2.15 -28.52
CA PRO A 140 55.89 -3.50 -28.77
C PRO A 140 54.62 -3.75 -27.94
N LEU A 141 53.63 -4.41 -28.55
CA LEU A 141 52.43 -4.85 -27.84
C LEU A 141 52.83 -5.89 -26.79
N ILE A 142 52.30 -5.79 -25.58
CA ILE A 142 52.48 -6.80 -24.53
C ILE A 142 51.09 -7.32 -24.19
N ILE A 143 50.89 -8.63 -24.34
CA ILE A 143 49.64 -9.30 -23.99
C ILE A 143 49.77 -9.74 -22.52
N GLY A 144 48.83 -9.32 -21.68
CA GLY A 144 48.84 -9.67 -20.25
C GLY A 144 48.26 -11.05 -19.98
N GLU A 145 47.10 -11.33 -20.57
CA GLU A 145 46.40 -12.61 -20.47
C GLU A 145 45.61 -12.83 -21.77
N LEU A 146 45.56 -14.08 -22.23
CA LEU A 146 44.84 -14.48 -23.44
C LEU A 146 43.88 -15.62 -23.09
N THR A 147 42.63 -15.50 -23.50
CA THR A 147 41.62 -16.54 -23.30
C THR A 147 40.80 -16.73 -24.57
N GLU A 148 40.81 -17.94 -25.11
CA GLU A 148 39.94 -18.31 -26.22
C GLU A 148 38.54 -18.64 -25.67
N LEU A 149 37.56 -17.81 -26.00
CA LEU A 149 36.17 -18.04 -25.61
C LEU A 149 35.52 -18.98 -26.63
N VAL A 150 35.55 -20.28 -26.34
CA VAL A 150 34.79 -21.28 -27.11
C VAL A 150 33.31 -20.96 -26.96
N SER A 151 32.69 -20.46 -28.04
CA SER A 151 31.25 -20.13 -28.03
C SER A 151 30.45 -21.41 -28.27
N PRO A 152 29.68 -21.93 -27.30
CA PRO A 152 28.74 -23.00 -27.56
C PRO A 152 27.52 -22.40 -28.26
N GLY A 153 27.51 -22.48 -29.60
CA GLY A 153 26.34 -22.20 -30.42
C GLY A 153 25.96 -20.72 -30.52
N LEU A 154 26.15 -20.14 -31.70
CA LEU A 154 25.37 -18.98 -32.11
C LEU A 154 23.89 -19.34 -32.02
N THR A 155 23.21 -18.88 -30.97
CA THR A 155 21.77 -18.64 -31.03
C THR A 155 21.57 -17.14 -30.96
N SER A 156 21.11 -16.61 -32.09
CA SER A 156 20.61 -15.25 -32.26
C SER A 156 19.75 -14.81 -31.07
N ARG A 157 20.30 -13.98 -30.18
CA ARG A 157 19.60 -12.94 -29.42
C ARG A 157 20.60 -12.10 -28.63
N GLN A 158 20.89 -10.93 -29.19
CA GLN A 158 20.87 -9.65 -28.50
C GLN A 158 21.69 -9.52 -27.19
N LEU A 159 22.87 -8.93 -27.32
CA LEU A 159 23.31 -7.93 -26.34
C LEU A 159 22.34 -6.74 -26.48
N LEU A 160 21.21 -6.80 -25.76
CA LEU A 160 20.34 -5.67 -25.49
C LEU A 160 20.74 -5.15 -24.11
N ASP A 161 21.65 -4.18 -24.08
CA ASP A 161 21.53 -3.13 -23.08
C ASP A 161 20.74 -2.01 -23.75
N LEU A 162 19.43 -2.14 -23.61
CA LEU A 162 18.47 -1.08 -23.87
C LEU A 162 17.94 -0.70 -22.48
N ASP A 163 18.70 0.15 -21.79
CA ASP A 163 18.24 0.76 -20.55
C ASP A 163 17.24 1.86 -20.86
N HIS A 164 16.19 1.89 -20.05
CA HIS A 164 15.16 2.91 -20.01
C HIS A 164 15.21 3.65 -18.69
#